data_AF-A0A2V2MSI8-F1
#
_entry.id   AF-A0A2V2MSI8-F1
#
_cell.length_a   1.000
_cell.length_b   1.000
_cell.length_c   1.000
_cell.angle_alpha   90.00
_cell.angle_beta   90.00
_cell.angle_gamma   90.00
#
_symmetry.space_group_name_H-M   'P 1'
#
loop_
_entity.id
_entity.type
_entity.pdbx_description
1 polymer ?
#
loop_
_entity_poly.entity_id
_entity_poly.type
_entity_poly.pdbx_seq_one_letter_code
_entity_poly.pdbx_strand_id
1 'polypeptide(L)'
;MRYYLKSSSLVIRGSFRALSSGHDGGIRNCTTLLNHQVKPGFSESPDFLIENLVMSLGLLKKDSVCLLTAVSMNNLCILSIDPVTVFITAGITHPDPGSSLSDNKNPEAGTINIIVVTRDFSDQGLVDAVITATEAKVLGLRESGHSFAGTLTDAVIVASEDPGSVRYAGSATDVGKKIHEAVFFGVQEALKKPIISDGHTKPSFFIWSSIGGNHWMLWEKNNCPYYPCHFPGQCCDFCYCPLYPCGDTSLGDWIEKPGKKPIWGCTRCILNHSPQVTRHLLRNPEASLSELKAVFLNKS
;
A
#
# COMPACT_ATOMS: atom_id res chain seq x y z
N MET A 1 9.29 -5.02 -3.20
CA MET A 1 8.15 -5.57 -2.41
C MET A 1 7.08 -6.04 -3.37
N ARG A 2 6.19 -6.94 -2.96
CA ARG A 2 5.03 -7.39 -3.74
C ARG A 2 3.75 -7.24 -2.93
N TYR A 3 2.61 -6.99 -3.58
CA TYR A 3 1.31 -7.01 -2.91
C TYR A 3 0.20 -7.64 -3.77
N TYR A 4 -0.85 -8.11 -3.12
CA TYR A 4 -2.05 -8.67 -3.75
C TYR A 4 -3.25 -8.68 -2.78
N LEU A 5 -4.45 -8.91 -3.32
CA LEU A 5 -5.66 -9.15 -2.52
C LEU A 5 -6.00 -10.63 -2.49
N LYS A 6 -6.28 -11.18 -1.30
CA LYS A 6 -6.74 -12.56 -1.10
C LYS A 6 -7.56 -12.66 0.18
N SER A 7 -8.69 -13.37 0.13
CA SER A 7 -9.56 -13.60 1.31
C SER A 7 -9.97 -12.32 2.06
N SER A 8 -10.33 -11.26 1.33
CA SER A 8 -10.63 -9.93 1.88
C SER A 8 -9.48 -9.29 2.67
N SER A 9 -8.25 -9.68 2.36
CA SER A 9 -7.02 -9.08 2.88
C SER A 9 -6.21 -8.47 1.76
N LEU A 10 -5.64 -7.30 2.03
CA LEU A 10 -4.40 -6.88 1.40
C LEU A 10 -3.25 -7.66 2.03
N VAL A 11 -2.45 -8.30 1.19
CA VAL A 11 -1.22 -8.99 1.56
C VAL A 11 -0.05 -8.32 0.87
N ILE A 12 0.94 -7.87 1.64
CA ILE A 12 2.17 -7.26 1.16
C ILE A 12 3.35 -8.14 1.61
N ARG A 13 4.11 -8.67 0.66
CA ARG A 13 5.23 -9.58 0.86
C ARG A 13 6.56 -8.90 0.53
N GLY A 14 7.57 -9.23 1.32
CA GLY A 14 8.93 -8.72 1.18
C GLY A 14 9.76 -9.12 2.39
N SER A 15 10.92 -8.49 2.55
CA SER A 15 11.66 -8.50 3.82
C SER A 15 11.53 -7.10 4.38
N PHE A 16 11.04 -6.94 5.60
CA PHE A 16 10.76 -5.61 6.13
C PHE A 16 11.34 -5.43 7.53
N ARG A 17 11.90 -4.24 7.78
CA ARG A 17 11.92 -3.63 9.11
C ARG A 17 10.67 -2.76 9.23
N ALA A 18 9.74 -3.13 10.10
CA ALA A 18 8.43 -2.48 10.18
C ALA A 18 8.14 -1.97 11.60
N LEU A 19 7.54 -0.77 11.69
CA LEU A 19 6.90 -0.20 12.86
C LEU A 19 5.39 -0.23 12.65
N SER A 20 4.64 -0.76 13.61
CA SER A 20 3.17 -0.81 13.55
C SER A 20 2.54 -0.22 14.80
N SER A 21 1.44 0.51 14.63
CA SER A 21 0.54 0.90 15.73
C SER A 21 -0.68 -0.03 15.85
N GLY A 22 -0.80 -1.04 14.98
CA GLY A 22 -1.89 -2.01 15.02
C GLY A 22 -1.78 -3.02 16.17
N HIS A 23 -2.59 -4.08 16.09
CA HIS A 23 -2.54 -5.18 17.04
C HIS A 23 -1.13 -5.79 17.09
N ASP A 24 -0.64 -6.07 18.30
CA ASP A 24 0.74 -6.53 18.54
C ASP A 24 1.78 -5.56 17.92
N GLY A 25 1.58 -4.25 18.09
CA GLY A 25 2.42 -3.20 17.51
C GLY A 25 3.88 -3.19 17.99
N GLY A 26 4.64 -2.18 17.53
CA GLY A 26 6.06 -2.02 17.80
C GLY A 26 6.95 -2.24 16.57
N ILE A 27 8.27 -2.25 16.79
CA ILE A 27 9.27 -2.40 15.73
C ILE A 27 9.75 -3.84 15.66
N ARG A 28 9.69 -4.46 14.48
CA ARG A 28 10.21 -5.81 14.25
C ARG A 28 10.56 -6.08 12.79
N ASN A 29 11.30 -7.16 12.60
CA ASN A 29 11.48 -7.73 11.28
C ASN A 29 10.24 -8.59 10.95
N CYS A 30 9.76 -8.51 9.72
CA CYS A 30 8.66 -9.35 9.24
C CYS A 30 8.79 -9.59 7.74
N THR A 31 8.03 -10.56 7.21
CA THR A 31 7.96 -10.82 5.76
C THR A 31 6.59 -10.54 5.16
N THR A 32 5.59 -10.27 6.00
CA THR A 32 4.22 -9.96 5.58
C THR A 32 3.69 -8.74 6.32
N LEU A 33 3.10 -7.81 5.59
CA LEU A 33 2.18 -6.81 6.12
C LEU A 33 0.77 -7.14 5.63
N LEU A 34 -0.21 -7.03 6.50
CA LEU A 34 -1.60 -7.36 6.23
C LEU A 34 -2.51 -6.18 6.60
N ASN A 35 -3.53 -5.96 5.79
CA ASN A 35 -4.71 -5.18 6.18
C ASN A 35 -5.94 -6.04 5.86
N HIS A 36 -6.64 -6.50 6.89
CA HIS A 36 -7.72 -7.47 6.74
C HIS A 36 -9.08 -6.84 7.05
N GLN A 37 -10.04 -7.04 6.14
CA GLN A 37 -11.41 -6.64 6.37
C GLN A 37 -12.10 -7.59 7.36
N VAL A 38 -12.56 -7.06 8.50
CA VAL A 38 -13.41 -7.79 9.45
C VAL A 38 -14.89 -7.66 9.06
N LYS A 39 -15.70 -8.64 9.49
CA LYS A 39 -17.16 -8.59 9.29
C LYS A 39 -17.80 -7.52 10.20
N PRO A 40 -18.91 -6.90 9.80
CA PRO A 40 -19.70 -6.04 10.70
C PRO A 40 -20.08 -6.77 11.99
N GLY A 41 -20.01 -6.07 13.12
CA GLY A 41 -20.31 -6.66 14.44
C GLY A 41 -19.25 -7.64 14.96
N PHE A 42 -18.04 -7.62 14.40
CA PHE A 42 -16.92 -8.42 14.88
C PHE A 42 -16.63 -8.16 16.36
N SER A 43 -16.67 -9.22 17.17
CA SER A 43 -16.38 -9.18 18.61
C SER A 43 -15.40 -10.26 19.05
N GLU A 44 -14.81 -11.00 18.11
CA GLU A 44 -13.83 -12.04 18.43
C GLU A 44 -12.49 -11.42 18.85
N SER A 45 -11.65 -12.20 19.53
CA SER A 45 -10.31 -11.75 19.88
C SER A 45 -9.49 -11.46 18.60
N PRO A 46 -8.90 -10.26 18.46
CA PRO A 46 -8.02 -9.95 17.33
C PRO A 46 -6.88 -10.96 17.15
N ASP A 47 -6.33 -11.48 18.26
CA ASP A 47 -5.26 -12.48 18.25
C ASP A 47 -5.67 -13.77 17.53
N PHE A 48 -6.87 -14.26 17.85
CA PHE A 48 -7.40 -15.51 17.30
C PHE A 48 -7.77 -15.34 15.82
N LEU A 49 -8.37 -14.20 15.47
CA LEU A 49 -8.67 -13.85 14.08
C LEU A 49 -7.39 -13.82 13.23
N ILE A 50 -6.36 -13.10 13.70
CA ILE A 50 -5.10 -12.96 12.97
C ILE A 50 -4.41 -14.31 12.82
N GLU A 51 -4.40 -15.14 13.86
CA GLU A 51 -3.82 -16.48 13.82
C GLU A 51 -4.51 -17.37 12.77
N ASN A 52 -5.84 -17.42 12.76
CA ASN A 52 -6.60 -18.16 11.75
C ASN A 52 -6.39 -17.60 10.34
N LEU A 53 -6.34 -16.27 10.20
CA LEU A 53 -6.10 -15.62 8.92
C LEU A 53 -4.75 -16.02 8.35
N VAL A 54 -3.65 -15.86 9.10
CA VAL A 54 -2.32 -16.19 8.60
C VAL A 54 -2.20 -17.67 8.26
N MET A 55 -2.78 -18.56 9.09
CA MET A 55 -2.83 -19.99 8.79
C MET A 55 -3.56 -20.28 7.47
N SER A 56 -4.73 -19.65 7.24
CA SER A 56 -5.51 -19.82 6.00
C SER A 56 -4.78 -19.34 4.75
N LEU A 57 -3.85 -18.38 4.92
CA LEU A 57 -3.02 -17.84 3.84
C LEU A 57 -1.73 -18.63 3.64
N GLY A 58 -1.41 -19.61 4.50
CA GLY A 58 -0.14 -20.34 4.48
C GLY A 58 1.03 -19.50 5.00
N LEU A 59 0.75 -18.54 5.89
CA LEU A 59 1.71 -17.60 6.45
C LEU A 59 1.95 -17.87 7.94
N LEU A 60 3.06 -17.37 8.46
CA LEU A 60 3.44 -17.50 9.88
C LEU A 60 3.09 -16.22 10.64
N LYS A 61 2.42 -16.36 11.80
CA LYS A 61 2.04 -15.23 12.68
C LYS A 61 3.26 -14.39 13.08
N LYS A 62 4.34 -15.05 13.49
CA LYS A 62 5.60 -14.39 13.92
C LYS A 62 6.25 -13.51 12.85
N ASP A 63 5.98 -13.80 11.56
CA ASP A 63 6.57 -13.09 10.43
C ASP A 63 5.58 -12.11 9.79
N SER A 64 4.43 -11.86 10.43
CA SER A 64 3.33 -11.07 9.90
C SER A 64 2.94 -9.93 10.84
N VAL A 65 2.74 -8.74 10.27
CA VAL A 65 2.17 -7.58 10.96
C VAL A 65 0.80 -7.30 10.36
N CYS A 66 -0.24 -7.17 11.17
CA CYS A 66 -1.62 -7.10 10.68
C CYS A 66 -2.37 -5.87 11.22
N LEU A 67 -3.01 -5.15 10.30
CA LEU A 67 -4.09 -4.21 10.60
C LEU A 67 -5.44 -4.88 10.35
N LEU A 68 -6.45 -4.46 11.09
CA LEU A 68 -7.84 -4.86 10.90
C LEU A 68 -8.66 -3.64 10.51
N THR A 69 -9.63 -3.80 9.62
CA THR A 69 -10.49 -2.69 9.18
C THR A 69 -11.91 -3.16 8.91
N ALA A 70 -12.90 -2.30 9.17
CA ALA A 70 -14.28 -2.53 8.73
C ALA A 70 -14.48 -2.17 7.23
N VAL A 71 -13.52 -1.48 6.62
CA VAL A 71 -13.60 -1.00 5.24
C VAL A 71 -13.38 -2.15 4.26
N SER A 72 -14.19 -2.17 3.20
CA SER A 72 -14.01 -3.15 2.14
C SER A 72 -12.66 -3.02 1.45
N MET A 73 -11.95 -4.14 1.25
CA MET A 73 -10.69 -4.13 0.47
C MET A 73 -10.88 -3.70 -0.99
N ASN A 74 -12.10 -3.76 -1.52
CA ASN A 74 -12.44 -3.20 -2.83
C ASN A 74 -12.31 -1.67 -2.87
N ASN A 75 -12.32 -1.01 -1.71
CA ASN A 75 -12.20 0.44 -1.56
C ASN A 75 -10.77 0.87 -1.17
N LEU A 76 -9.81 -0.06 -1.23
CA LEU A 76 -8.40 0.23 -1.03
C LEU A 76 -7.89 1.28 -2.03
N CYS A 77 -7.24 2.32 -1.52
CA CYS A 77 -6.45 3.26 -2.31
C CYS A 77 -4.97 2.90 -2.21
N ILE A 78 -4.29 2.82 -3.35
CA ILE A 78 -2.87 2.51 -3.45
C ILE A 78 -2.20 3.67 -4.16
N LEU A 79 -1.16 4.25 -3.57
CA LEU A 79 -0.45 5.41 -4.11
C LEU A 79 1.02 5.07 -4.29
N SER A 80 1.60 5.40 -5.45
CA SER A 80 3.00 5.13 -5.74
C SER A 80 3.74 6.39 -6.18
N ILE A 81 4.80 6.72 -5.43
CA ILE A 81 5.75 7.82 -5.70
C ILE A 81 7.15 7.37 -5.25
N ASP A 82 8.00 6.95 -6.19
CA ASP A 82 9.29 6.29 -5.85
C ASP A 82 10.14 7.09 -4.84
N PRO A 83 10.65 6.44 -3.76
CA PRO A 83 10.58 5.00 -3.45
C PRO A 83 9.39 4.57 -2.58
N VAL A 84 8.41 5.45 -2.35
CA VAL A 84 7.30 5.26 -1.42
C VAL A 84 6.09 4.64 -2.13
N THR A 85 5.48 3.65 -1.48
CA THR A 85 4.15 3.13 -1.82
C THR A 85 3.28 3.19 -0.57
N VAL A 86 2.06 3.73 -0.69
CA VAL A 86 1.11 3.88 0.41
C VAL A 86 -0.18 3.12 0.10
N PHE A 87 -0.68 2.38 1.08
CA PHE A 87 -1.95 1.66 1.02
C PHE A 87 -2.90 2.23 2.07
N ILE A 88 -4.10 2.64 1.67
CA ILE A 88 -5.04 3.34 2.55
C ILE A 88 -6.43 2.73 2.42
N THR A 89 -7.05 2.44 3.57
CA THR A 89 -8.47 2.21 3.69
C THR A 89 -9.03 3.19 4.72
N ALA A 90 -10.07 3.93 4.36
CA ALA A 90 -10.68 4.91 5.24
C ALA A 90 -12.19 4.72 5.29
N GLY A 91 -12.74 4.68 6.50
CA GLY A 91 -14.17 4.58 6.76
C GLY A 91 -14.51 5.40 7.99
N ILE A 92 -15.34 6.42 7.82
CA ILE A 92 -15.78 7.28 8.91
C ILE A 92 -17.23 6.90 9.22
N THR A 93 -17.42 6.15 10.30
CA THR A 93 -18.73 5.96 10.94
C THR A 93 -18.64 6.59 12.32
N HIS A 94 -19.49 7.60 12.53
CA HIS A 94 -19.78 8.28 13.81
C HIS A 94 -18.54 8.76 14.59
N PRO A 95 -18.27 10.08 14.60
CA PRO A 95 -16.99 10.67 15.01
C PRO A 95 -16.56 10.32 16.44
N ASP A 96 -15.25 10.42 16.65
CA ASP A 96 -14.56 10.38 17.94
C ASP A 96 -15.34 11.13 19.05
N PRO A 97 -15.51 10.57 20.26
CA PRO A 97 -16.22 11.22 21.39
C PRO A 97 -15.66 12.58 21.85
N GLY A 98 -14.55 13.06 21.27
CA GLY A 98 -14.08 14.44 21.42
C GLY A 98 -15.01 15.52 20.82
N SER A 99 -15.98 15.14 19.98
CA SER A 99 -17.03 16.03 19.48
C SER A 99 -18.41 15.52 19.91
N SER A 100 -18.89 16.05 21.03
CA SER A 100 -20.27 15.91 21.55
C SER A 100 -20.68 14.51 22.01
N LEU A 101 -20.88 14.39 23.32
CA LEU A 101 -21.68 13.36 23.99
C LEU A 101 -22.98 13.11 23.18
N SER A 102 -23.01 12.05 22.37
CA SER A 102 -24.20 11.63 21.64
C SER A 102 -24.56 10.20 22.07
N ASP A 103 -25.84 10.02 22.41
CA ASP A 103 -26.46 8.85 23.07
C ASP A 103 -26.56 7.58 22.20
N ASN A 104 -25.68 7.40 21.20
CA ASN A 104 -25.72 6.21 20.37
C ASN A 104 -25.01 5.05 21.09
N LYS A 105 -25.78 4.07 21.57
CA LYS A 105 -25.30 2.93 22.37
C LYS A 105 -24.38 1.94 21.62
N ASN A 106 -24.18 2.10 20.31
CA ASN A 106 -23.24 1.33 19.49
C ASN A 106 -22.89 2.13 18.20
N PRO A 107 -21.97 3.10 18.24
CA PRO A 107 -21.45 3.68 17.01
C PRO A 107 -20.61 2.61 16.30
N GLU A 108 -20.90 2.33 15.02
CA GLU A 108 -19.97 1.55 14.19
C GLU A 108 -18.63 2.30 14.19
N ALA A 109 -17.56 1.66 14.66
CA ALA A 109 -16.27 2.34 14.82
C ALA A 109 -15.68 2.69 13.45
N GLY A 110 -15.42 3.99 13.22
CA GLY A 110 -14.58 4.41 12.10
C GLY A 110 -13.16 3.86 12.20
N THR A 111 -12.48 3.77 11.06
CA THR A 111 -11.08 3.35 10.94
C THR A 111 -10.41 4.01 9.73
N ILE A 112 -9.19 4.49 9.91
CA ILE A 112 -8.28 4.88 8.82
C ILE A 112 -6.98 4.12 9.00
N ASN A 113 -6.75 3.13 8.14
CA ASN A 113 -5.53 2.34 8.13
C ASN A 113 -4.61 2.79 7.00
N ILE A 114 -3.35 3.03 7.34
CA ILE A 114 -2.32 3.50 6.41
C ILE A 114 -1.11 2.56 6.51
N ILE A 115 -0.69 1.98 5.39
CA ILE A 115 0.58 1.24 5.31
C ILE A 115 1.50 1.99 4.35
N VAL A 116 2.60 2.52 4.87
CA VAL A 116 3.68 3.14 4.10
C VAL A 116 4.79 2.12 3.94
N VAL A 117 5.18 1.84 2.71
CA VAL A 117 6.36 1.02 2.41
C VAL A 117 7.37 1.85 1.63
N THR A 118 8.61 1.81 2.09
CA THR A 118 9.75 2.55 1.54
C THR A 118 11.02 1.70 1.71
N ARG A 119 12.20 2.30 1.58
CA ARG A 119 13.49 1.65 1.76
C ARG A 119 14.45 2.52 2.56
N ASP A 120 15.51 1.89 3.05
CA ASP A 120 16.67 2.52 3.67
C ASP A 120 16.39 3.28 4.99
N PHE A 121 15.32 2.94 5.71
CA PHE A 121 15.03 3.56 7.00
C PHE A 121 15.72 2.85 8.16
N SER A 122 16.21 3.66 9.09
CA SER A 122 16.52 3.23 10.46
C SER A 122 15.25 3.17 11.30
N ASP A 123 15.32 2.56 12.49
CA ASP A 123 14.21 2.55 13.46
C ASP A 123 13.74 3.97 13.79
N GLN A 124 14.66 4.94 13.88
CA GLN A 124 14.32 6.36 14.07
C GLN A 124 13.51 6.91 12.89
N GLY A 125 13.93 6.60 11.65
CA GLY A 125 13.22 7.03 10.44
C GLY A 125 11.81 6.43 10.34
N LEU A 126 11.62 5.19 10.81
CA LEU A 126 10.29 4.57 10.89
C LEU A 126 9.37 5.35 11.83
N VAL A 127 9.86 5.70 13.03
CA VAL A 127 9.10 6.50 14.01
C VAL A 127 8.77 7.89 13.45
N ASP A 128 9.75 8.58 12.88
CA ASP A 128 9.56 9.93 12.32
C ASP A 128 8.56 9.94 11.14
N ALA A 129 8.50 8.86 10.37
CA ALA A 129 7.55 8.70 9.28
C ALA A 129 6.11 8.43 9.75
N VAL A 130 5.93 7.75 10.90
CA VAL A 130 4.59 7.60 11.50
C VAL A 130 4.01 8.98 11.84
N ILE A 131 4.85 9.89 12.38
CA ILE A 131 4.44 11.27 12.67
C ILE A 131 4.00 11.96 11.37
N THR A 132 4.85 11.92 10.33
CA THR A 132 4.57 12.56 9.04
C THR A 132 3.31 12.01 8.37
N ALA A 133 3.10 10.70 8.39
CA ALA A 133 1.89 10.07 7.86
C ALA A 133 0.64 10.49 8.67
N THR A 134 0.76 10.58 9.99
CA THR A 134 -0.35 11.00 10.86
C THR A 134 -0.74 12.45 10.62
N GLU A 135 0.22 13.36 10.51
CA GLU A 135 -0.02 14.77 10.18
C GLU A 135 -0.69 14.94 8.81
N ALA A 136 -0.19 14.22 7.80
CA ALA A 136 -0.77 14.23 6.45
C ALA A 136 -2.21 13.70 6.44
N LYS A 137 -2.51 12.66 7.22
CA LYS A 137 -3.88 12.13 7.40
C LYS A 137 -4.81 13.19 8.00
N VAL A 138 -4.38 13.86 9.06
CA VAL A 138 -5.17 14.93 9.71
C VAL A 138 -5.47 16.05 8.72
N LEU A 139 -4.47 16.48 7.94
CA LEU A 139 -4.67 17.51 6.91
C LEU A 139 -5.61 17.03 5.81
N GLY A 140 -5.51 15.78 5.36
CA GLY A 140 -6.41 15.20 4.36
C GLY A 140 -7.86 15.14 4.85
N LEU A 141 -8.08 14.79 6.12
CA LEU A 141 -9.39 14.84 6.78
C LEU A 141 -9.95 16.27 6.82
N ARG A 142 -9.13 17.24 7.22
CA ARG A 142 -9.52 18.66 7.29
C ARG A 142 -9.89 19.23 5.93
N GLU A 143 -9.10 18.95 4.91
CA GLU A 143 -9.37 19.38 3.53
C GLU A 143 -10.65 18.73 2.98
N SER A 144 -10.99 17.53 3.47
CA SER A 144 -12.25 16.84 3.16
C SER A 144 -13.45 17.34 3.99
N GLY A 145 -13.28 18.39 4.80
CA GLY A 145 -14.34 19.02 5.58
C GLY A 145 -14.57 18.44 6.98
N HIS A 146 -13.66 17.61 7.50
CA HIS A 146 -13.76 17.03 8.83
C HIS A 146 -12.97 17.79 9.89
N SER A 147 -13.55 17.99 11.07
CA SER A 147 -12.90 18.74 12.18
C SER A 147 -12.13 17.86 13.17
N PHE A 148 -12.19 16.53 13.03
CA PHE A 148 -11.51 15.58 13.91
C PHE A 148 -10.17 15.11 13.31
N ALA A 149 -9.26 14.65 14.17
CA ALA A 149 -7.91 14.23 13.78
C ALA A 149 -7.81 12.76 13.36
N GLY A 150 -8.81 11.95 13.67
CA GLY A 150 -8.82 10.53 13.38
C GLY A 150 -10.12 9.86 13.80
N THR A 151 -10.14 8.54 13.70
CA THR A 151 -11.24 7.70 14.16
C THR A 151 -10.83 6.87 15.39
N LEU A 152 -11.78 6.10 15.94
CA LEU A 152 -11.55 5.26 17.12
C LEU A 152 -10.42 4.24 16.95
N THR A 153 -10.18 3.74 15.72
CA THR A 153 -9.28 2.61 15.47
C THR A 153 -8.32 2.87 14.31
N ASP A 154 -7.86 4.11 14.14
CA ASP A 154 -6.82 4.43 13.17
C ASP A 154 -5.54 3.62 13.45
N ALA A 155 -4.91 3.11 12.40
CA ALA A 155 -3.65 2.38 12.51
C ALA A 155 -2.68 2.68 11.38
N VAL A 156 -1.39 2.74 11.71
CA VAL A 156 -0.31 3.03 10.76
C VAL A 156 0.74 1.93 10.83
N ILE A 157 1.17 1.46 9.66
CA ILE A 157 2.41 0.72 9.49
C ILE A 157 3.36 1.56 8.65
N VAL A 158 4.61 1.68 9.09
CA VAL A 158 5.71 2.12 8.23
C VAL A 158 6.70 0.96 8.12
N ALA A 159 7.02 0.55 6.90
CA ALA A 159 7.91 -0.57 6.63
C ALA A 159 9.02 -0.17 5.65
N SER A 160 10.23 -0.63 5.94
CA SER A 160 11.41 -0.47 5.09
C SER A 160 11.86 -1.82 4.54
N GLU A 161 12.00 -1.94 3.22
CA GLU A 161 12.46 -3.18 2.58
C GLU A 161 13.88 -3.58 2.97
N ASP A 162 14.70 -2.59 3.32
CA ASP A 162 16.05 -2.79 3.83
C ASP A 162 16.25 -1.88 5.05
N PRO A 163 16.86 -2.36 6.16
CA PRO A 163 17.32 -1.47 7.21
C PRO A 163 18.39 -0.54 6.62
N GLY A 164 18.27 0.75 6.88
CA GLY A 164 19.17 1.74 6.29
C GLY A 164 19.48 2.93 7.18
N SER A 165 20.08 3.95 6.57
CA SER A 165 20.66 5.09 7.29
C SER A 165 19.76 6.31 7.38
N VAL A 166 18.58 6.30 6.73
CA VAL A 166 17.62 7.42 6.82
C VAL A 166 17.03 7.48 8.22
N ARG A 167 17.32 8.58 8.92
CA ARG A 167 16.86 8.85 10.29
C ARG A 167 15.74 9.88 10.37
N TYR A 168 15.56 10.66 9.31
CA TYR A 168 14.60 11.75 9.25
C TYR A 168 13.67 11.53 8.07
N ALA A 169 12.38 11.52 8.37
CA ALA A 169 11.27 11.38 7.43
C ALA A 169 10.21 12.48 7.62
N GLY A 170 10.51 13.52 8.42
CA GLY A 170 9.69 14.73 8.50
C GLY A 170 9.43 15.40 7.15
N SER A 171 8.34 16.15 7.04
CA SER A 171 7.83 16.80 5.82
C SER A 171 8.80 17.77 5.13
N ALA A 172 9.93 18.14 5.76
CA ALA A 172 11.00 18.91 5.13
C ALA A 172 11.95 18.05 4.27
N THR A 173 12.03 16.75 4.53
CA THR A 173 12.92 15.80 3.82
C THR A 173 12.32 15.35 2.48
N ASP A 174 13.12 14.86 1.54
CA ASP A 174 12.61 14.37 0.25
C ASP A 174 11.62 13.21 0.44
N VAL A 175 11.98 12.21 1.23
CA VAL A 175 11.11 11.06 1.48
C VAL A 175 9.88 11.44 2.31
N GLY A 176 10.04 12.35 3.28
CA GLY A 176 8.93 12.85 4.09
C GLY A 176 7.90 13.62 3.28
N LYS A 177 8.33 14.46 2.33
CA LYS A 177 7.43 15.13 1.38
C LYS A 177 6.62 14.13 0.57
N LYS A 178 7.27 13.06 0.08
CA LYS A 178 6.61 12.00 -0.70
C LYS A 178 5.60 11.21 0.12
N ILE A 179 5.95 10.86 1.37
CA ILE A 179 5.02 10.21 2.31
C ILE A 179 3.83 11.13 2.58
N HIS A 180 4.09 12.40 2.90
CA HIS A 180 3.07 13.39 3.19
C HIS A 180 2.10 13.54 2.01
N GLU A 181 2.63 13.79 0.82
CA GLU A 181 1.85 13.98 -0.41
C GLU A 181 0.96 12.77 -0.73
N ALA A 182 1.52 11.56 -0.62
CA ALA A 182 0.78 10.32 -0.88
C ALA A 182 -0.32 10.06 0.18
N VAL A 183 -0.02 10.29 1.46
CA VAL A 183 -1.03 10.08 2.51
C VAL A 183 -2.12 11.15 2.44
N PHE A 184 -1.75 12.42 2.26
CA PHE A 184 -2.69 13.53 2.16
C PHE A 184 -3.70 13.34 1.03
N PHE A 185 -3.22 13.13 -0.20
CA PHE A 185 -4.09 12.88 -1.35
C PHE A 185 -4.86 11.56 -1.20
N GLY A 186 -4.18 10.49 -0.75
CA GLY A 186 -4.79 9.17 -0.64
C GLY A 186 -5.91 9.09 0.39
N VAL A 187 -5.82 9.83 1.49
CA VAL A 187 -6.91 9.93 2.47
C VAL A 187 -8.14 10.60 1.84
N GLN A 188 -7.97 11.72 1.14
CA GLN A 188 -9.10 12.38 0.45
C GLN A 188 -9.79 11.44 -0.54
N GLU A 189 -9.02 10.68 -1.33
CA GLU A 189 -9.58 9.72 -2.29
C GLU A 189 -10.25 8.53 -1.61
N ALA A 190 -9.70 8.04 -0.49
CA ALA A 190 -10.29 6.95 0.26
C ALA A 190 -11.64 7.36 0.90
N LEU A 191 -11.77 8.61 1.35
CA LEU A 191 -13.00 9.13 1.97
C LEU A 191 -14.16 9.32 0.98
N LYS A 192 -13.88 9.44 -0.32
CA LYS A 192 -14.90 9.48 -1.37
C LYS A 192 -15.59 8.12 -1.58
N LYS A 193 -15.05 7.05 -1.00
CA LYS A 193 -15.56 5.67 -1.17
C LYS A 193 -16.45 5.27 0.01
N PRO A 194 -17.50 4.48 -0.22
CA PRO A 194 -18.32 3.94 0.87
C PRO A 194 -17.51 2.95 1.73
N ILE A 195 -17.93 2.68 2.97
CA ILE A 195 -17.27 1.68 3.83
C ILE A 195 -17.48 0.27 3.27
N ILE A 196 -18.72 -0.04 2.90
CA ILE A 196 -19.11 -1.30 2.28
C ILE A 196 -19.09 -1.12 0.76
N SER A 197 -18.44 -2.03 0.05
CA SER A 197 -18.45 -2.07 -1.42
C SER A 197 -19.76 -2.64 -1.92
N ASP A 198 -20.25 -2.12 -3.05
CA ASP A 198 -21.38 -2.66 -3.80
C ASP A 198 -21.03 -3.93 -4.60
N GLY A 199 -19.78 -4.40 -4.51
CA GLY A 199 -19.26 -5.55 -5.26
C GLY A 199 -18.78 -5.21 -6.67
N HIS A 200 -18.97 -3.98 -7.13
CA HIS A 200 -18.51 -3.50 -8.44
C HIS A 200 -17.24 -2.63 -8.34
N THR A 201 -16.98 -2.02 -7.17
CA THR A 201 -15.76 -1.24 -6.94
C THR A 201 -14.51 -2.12 -6.90
N LYS A 202 -13.42 -1.60 -7.46
CA LYS A 202 -12.07 -2.19 -7.38
C LYS A 202 -11.13 -1.22 -6.69
N PRO A 203 -10.01 -1.70 -6.13
CA PRO A 203 -8.97 -0.83 -5.59
C PRO A 203 -8.57 0.26 -6.59
N SER A 204 -8.38 1.47 -6.10
CA SER A 204 -7.88 2.59 -6.90
C SER A 204 -6.36 2.64 -6.79
N PHE A 205 -5.69 2.72 -7.93
CA PHE A 205 -4.23 2.86 -7.99
C PHE A 205 -3.85 4.21 -8.57
N PHE A 206 -3.22 5.04 -7.74
CA PHE A 206 -2.80 6.39 -8.07
C PHE A 206 -1.29 6.46 -8.18
N ILE A 207 -0.84 7.27 -9.12
CA ILE A 207 0.57 7.30 -9.50
C ILE A 207 1.01 8.72 -9.69
N TRP A 208 2.15 9.02 -9.09
CA TRP A 208 2.77 10.31 -9.27
C TRP A 208 3.37 10.45 -10.67
N SER A 209 2.97 11.50 -11.37
CA SER A 209 3.52 11.91 -12.66
C SER A 209 4.16 13.27 -12.55
N SER A 210 5.31 13.43 -13.20
CA SER A 210 5.93 14.73 -13.47
C SER A 210 5.72 15.21 -14.90
N ILE A 211 5.13 14.37 -15.76
CA ILE A 211 4.85 14.70 -17.16
C ILE A 211 3.69 15.70 -17.18
N GLY A 212 3.89 16.89 -17.75
CA GLY A 212 2.87 17.94 -17.76
C GLY A 212 2.68 18.65 -16.41
N GLY A 213 3.61 18.46 -15.47
CA GLY A 213 3.55 19.00 -14.10
C GLY A 213 3.40 17.90 -13.06
N ASN A 214 3.63 18.25 -11.80
CA ASN A 214 3.55 17.34 -10.66
C ASN A 214 2.09 17.09 -10.28
N HIS A 215 1.60 15.87 -10.45
CA HIS A 215 0.23 15.50 -10.10
C HIS A 215 0.04 13.99 -9.90
N TRP A 216 -1.05 13.63 -9.22
CA TRP A 216 -1.54 12.26 -9.13
C TRP A 216 -2.41 11.91 -10.34
N MET A 217 -2.14 10.76 -10.96
CA MET A 217 -2.99 10.17 -12.00
C MET A 217 -3.64 8.91 -11.46
N LEU A 218 -4.96 8.79 -11.60
CA LEU A 218 -5.64 7.51 -11.43
C LEU A 218 -5.28 6.61 -12.61
N TRP A 219 -4.76 5.41 -12.33
CA TRP A 219 -4.43 4.45 -13.34
C TRP A 219 -5.68 3.69 -13.82
N GLU A 220 -5.98 3.81 -15.11
CA GLU A 220 -7.07 3.09 -15.77
C GLU A 220 -6.56 2.26 -16.95
N LYS A 221 -6.96 0.99 -17.01
CA LYS A 221 -6.55 0.06 -18.06
C LYS A 221 -7.00 0.49 -19.46
N ASN A 222 -8.24 0.97 -19.59
CA ASN A 222 -8.89 1.14 -20.89
C ASN A 222 -8.56 2.46 -21.59
N ASN A 223 -8.07 3.46 -20.84
CA ASN A 223 -7.81 4.82 -21.35
C ASN A 223 -6.37 5.27 -21.08
N CYS A 224 -5.42 4.33 -21.06
CA CYS A 224 -4.02 4.67 -20.82
C CYS A 224 -3.49 5.53 -21.99
N PRO A 225 -3.10 6.80 -21.75
CA PRO A 225 -2.62 7.69 -22.81
C PRO A 225 -1.29 7.24 -23.40
N TYR A 226 -0.59 6.33 -22.70
CA TYR A 226 0.68 5.77 -23.12
C TYR A 226 0.53 4.47 -23.93
N TYR A 227 -0.70 4.01 -24.22
CA TYR A 227 -0.88 2.73 -24.90
C TYR A 227 -0.47 2.80 -26.40
N PRO A 228 0.32 1.83 -26.90
CA PRO A 228 1.03 0.81 -26.14
C PRO A 228 2.36 1.33 -25.57
N CYS A 229 2.53 1.25 -24.24
CA CYS A 229 3.79 1.63 -23.58
C CYS A 229 5.01 0.81 -24.04
N HIS A 230 4.80 -0.46 -24.43
CA HIS A 230 5.89 -1.36 -24.86
C HIS A 230 5.62 -2.01 -26.23
N PHE A 231 4.48 -2.67 -26.42
CA PHE A 231 4.13 -3.37 -27.68
C PHE A 231 2.62 -3.57 -27.87
N PRO A 232 2.12 -3.70 -29.13
CA PRO A 232 0.72 -4.00 -29.42
C PRO A 232 0.25 -5.32 -28.79
N GLY A 233 -0.94 -5.33 -28.20
CA GLY A 233 -1.51 -6.53 -27.55
C GLY A 233 -0.94 -6.85 -26.16
N GLN A 234 -0.15 -5.94 -25.57
CA GLN A 234 0.32 -6.08 -24.19
C GLN A 234 -0.85 -6.10 -23.18
N CYS A 235 -0.65 -6.79 -22.06
CA CYS A 235 -1.51 -6.67 -20.90
C CYS A 235 -0.99 -5.57 -19.96
N CYS A 236 -1.84 -4.59 -19.70
CA CYS A 236 -1.52 -3.45 -18.84
C CYS A 236 -1.88 -3.67 -17.37
N ASP A 237 -2.42 -4.83 -16.96
CA ASP A 237 -2.84 -5.09 -15.58
C ASP A 237 -1.73 -4.87 -14.52
N PHE A 238 -0.47 -4.91 -14.96
CA PHE A 238 0.71 -4.56 -14.17
C PHE A 238 1.60 -3.52 -14.86
N CYS A 239 1.00 -2.46 -15.44
CA CYS A 239 1.75 -1.31 -15.97
C CYS A 239 2.80 -0.80 -14.98
N TYR A 240 2.49 -0.90 -13.69
CA TYR A 240 3.43 -0.72 -12.61
C TYR A 240 3.74 -2.09 -12.04
N CYS A 241 4.99 -2.48 -12.25
CA CYS A 241 5.46 -3.82 -11.95
C CYS A 241 5.37 -4.08 -10.44
N PRO A 242 4.63 -5.11 -9.99
CA PRO A 242 4.55 -5.48 -8.57
C PRO A 242 5.84 -6.12 -8.04
N LEU A 243 6.89 -6.17 -8.86
CA LEU A 243 8.23 -6.62 -8.49
C LEU A 243 9.23 -5.46 -8.53
N TYR A 244 8.79 -4.22 -8.76
CA TYR A 244 9.67 -3.08 -8.83
C TYR A 244 10.17 -2.68 -7.42
N PRO A 245 11.47 -2.34 -7.27
CA PRO A 245 12.56 -2.63 -8.19
C PRO A 245 12.94 -4.12 -8.10
N CYS A 246 13.12 -4.80 -9.24
CA CYS A 246 13.44 -6.23 -9.21
C CYS A 246 14.96 -6.50 -9.17
N GLY A 247 15.78 -5.51 -9.53
CA GLY A 247 17.24 -5.60 -9.53
C GLY A 247 17.85 -6.56 -10.57
N ASP A 248 17.04 -7.24 -11.38
CA ASP A 248 17.50 -8.20 -12.38
C ASP A 248 17.97 -7.48 -13.65
N THR A 249 19.29 -7.44 -13.86
CA THR A 249 19.94 -6.71 -14.96
C THR A 249 19.61 -7.24 -16.36
N SER A 250 19.04 -8.45 -16.47
CA SER A 250 18.49 -8.93 -17.74
C SER A 250 17.19 -8.22 -18.14
N LEU A 251 16.52 -7.52 -17.20
CA LEU A 251 15.25 -6.83 -17.41
C LEU A 251 15.36 -5.29 -17.31
N GLY A 252 16.43 -4.77 -16.75
CA GLY A 252 16.64 -3.33 -16.55
C GLY A 252 18.07 -3.00 -16.14
N ASP A 253 18.32 -1.76 -15.75
CA ASP A 253 19.63 -1.29 -15.30
C ASP A 253 19.50 -0.37 -14.07
N TRP A 254 20.54 -0.31 -13.24
CA TRP A 254 20.66 0.73 -12.22
C TRP A 254 21.18 2.02 -12.86
N ILE A 255 20.38 3.08 -12.80
CA ILE A 255 20.70 4.40 -13.33
C ILE A 255 21.41 5.19 -12.24
N GLU A 256 22.72 5.42 -12.43
CA GLU A 256 23.52 6.24 -11.56
C GLU A 256 23.38 7.73 -11.88
N LYS A 257 23.32 8.57 -10.84
CA LYS A 257 23.35 10.03 -10.96
C LYS A 257 24.29 10.60 -9.90
N PRO A 258 25.17 11.57 -10.23
CA PRO A 258 26.08 12.16 -9.26
C PRO A 258 25.35 12.68 -8.02
N GLY A 259 25.83 12.28 -6.84
CA GLY A 259 25.26 12.71 -5.56
C GLY A 259 23.88 12.12 -5.22
N LYS A 260 23.37 11.15 -5.99
CA LYS A 260 22.10 10.47 -5.71
C LYS A 260 22.29 8.97 -5.65
N LYS A 261 21.46 8.29 -4.84
CA LYS A 261 21.39 6.82 -4.87
C LYS A 261 20.93 6.35 -6.26
N PRO A 262 21.47 5.21 -6.75
CA PRO A 262 21.05 4.65 -8.02
C PRO A 262 19.56 4.32 -8.01
N ILE A 263 18.90 4.56 -9.15
CA ILE A 263 17.46 4.28 -9.33
C ILE A 263 17.34 3.13 -10.32
N TRP A 264 16.44 2.18 -10.04
CA TRP A 264 16.20 1.06 -10.95
C TRP A 264 15.40 1.53 -12.17
N GLY A 265 15.97 1.36 -13.37
CA GLY A 265 15.33 1.65 -14.64
C GLY A 265 14.94 0.36 -15.37
N CYS A 266 13.65 0.02 -15.36
CA CYS A 266 13.14 -1.16 -16.07
C CYS A 266 12.37 -0.82 -17.35
N THR A 267 12.69 0.29 -18.01
CA THR A 267 11.93 0.82 -19.17
C THR A 267 11.91 -0.11 -20.38
N ARG A 268 12.88 -1.03 -20.50
CA ARG A 268 12.92 -2.07 -21.56
C ARG A 268 12.26 -3.40 -21.15
N CYS A 269 11.74 -3.51 -19.94
CA CYS A 269 11.18 -4.76 -19.42
C CYS A 269 9.77 -5.01 -19.98
N ILE A 270 9.63 -6.08 -20.77
CA ILE A 270 8.32 -6.52 -21.30
C ILE A 270 7.69 -7.69 -20.52
N LEU A 271 8.33 -8.12 -19.43
CA LEU A 271 7.97 -9.34 -18.70
C LEU A 271 6.50 -9.34 -18.25
N ASN A 272 6.11 -8.34 -17.46
CA ASN A 272 4.76 -8.23 -16.88
C ASN A 272 3.70 -7.68 -17.85
N HIS A 273 4.12 -7.37 -19.08
CA HIS A 273 3.27 -6.95 -20.19
C HIS A 273 2.87 -8.12 -21.09
N SER A 274 3.55 -9.28 -20.97
CA SER A 274 3.19 -10.50 -21.68
C SER A 274 1.88 -11.10 -21.14
N PRO A 275 0.85 -11.33 -21.98
CA PRO A 275 -0.44 -11.87 -21.52
C PRO A 275 -0.36 -13.16 -20.71
N GLN A 276 0.57 -14.06 -21.07
CA GLN A 276 0.78 -15.33 -20.35
C GLN A 276 1.36 -15.07 -18.95
N VAL A 277 2.38 -14.22 -18.85
CA VAL A 277 3.00 -13.84 -17.57
C VAL A 277 2.00 -13.09 -16.71
N THR A 278 1.29 -12.09 -17.25
CA THR A 278 0.29 -11.32 -16.54
C THR A 278 -0.80 -12.22 -15.97
N ARG A 279 -1.34 -13.15 -16.78
CA ARG A 279 -2.36 -14.10 -16.34
C ARG A 279 -1.83 -15.06 -15.28
N HIS A 280 -0.59 -15.53 -15.43
CA HIS A 280 0.07 -16.36 -14.43
C HIS A 280 0.24 -15.60 -13.12
N LEU A 281 0.67 -14.35 -13.17
CA LEU A 281 0.90 -13.50 -11.99
C LEU A 281 -0.41 -13.15 -11.26
N LEU A 282 -1.50 -12.93 -11.99
CA LEU A 282 -2.84 -12.72 -11.42
C LEU A 282 -3.33 -13.98 -10.68
N ARG A 283 -3.07 -15.17 -11.21
CA ARG A 283 -3.47 -16.45 -10.59
C ARG A 283 -2.55 -16.86 -9.45
N ASN A 284 -1.27 -16.55 -9.59
CA ASN A 284 -0.21 -16.91 -8.68
C ASN A 284 0.45 -15.62 -8.16
N PRO A 285 -0.23 -14.89 -7.26
CA PRO A 285 0.27 -13.67 -6.67
C PRO A 285 1.45 -13.91 -5.69
N GLU A 286 2.05 -15.10 -5.71
CA GLU A 286 3.32 -15.43 -5.03
C GLU A 286 4.43 -15.92 -6.00
N ALA A 287 4.15 -16.03 -7.31
CA ALA A 287 5.13 -16.45 -8.32
C ALA A 287 6.45 -15.63 -8.29
N SER A 288 7.59 -16.31 -8.21
CA SER A 288 8.91 -15.64 -8.13
C SER A 288 9.30 -14.97 -9.45
N LEU A 289 10.25 -14.03 -9.42
CA LEU A 289 10.78 -13.44 -10.66
C LEU A 289 11.32 -14.50 -11.62
N SER A 290 12.06 -15.49 -11.09
CA SER A 290 12.60 -16.61 -11.86
C SER A 290 11.50 -17.45 -12.52
N GLU A 291 10.41 -17.70 -11.80
CA GLU A 291 9.24 -18.42 -12.33
C GLU A 291 8.55 -17.63 -13.45
N LEU A 292 8.36 -16.32 -13.28
CA LEU A 292 7.77 -15.47 -14.31
C LEU A 292 8.64 -15.41 -15.56
N LYS A 293 9.96 -15.35 -15.40
CA LYS A 293 10.91 -15.46 -16.52
C LYS A 293 10.79 -16.81 -17.22
N ALA A 294 10.63 -17.91 -16.49
CA ALA A 294 10.42 -19.23 -17.08
C ALA A 294 9.09 -19.29 -17.88
N VAL A 295 7.99 -18.76 -17.33
CA VAL A 295 6.71 -18.63 -18.03
C VAL A 295 6.86 -17.80 -19.31
N PHE A 296 7.65 -16.71 -19.25
CA PHE A 296 7.88 -15.84 -20.39
C PHE A 296 8.70 -16.49 -21.52
N LEU A 297 9.63 -17.39 -21.18
CA LEU A 297 10.48 -18.09 -22.15
C LEU A 297 9.76 -19.25 -22.82
N ASN A 298 8.82 -19.90 -22.13
CA ASN A 298 8.04 -21.03 -22.64
C ASN A 298 6.93 -20.62 -23.62
N LYS A 299 7.09 -19.52 -24.38
CA LYS A 299 6.15 -19.08 -25.43
C LYS A 299 6.00 -20.19 -26.47
N SER A 300 4.94 -20.98 -26.30
CA SER A 300 4.41 -21.91 -27.32
C SER A 300 3.27 -21.21 -28.05
#